data_AF-A0A926Y0N6-F1
#
_entry.id   AF-A0A926Y0N6-F1
#
_cell.length_a   1.000
_cell.length_b   1.000
_cell.length_c   1.000
_cell.angle_alpha   90.00
_cell.angle_beta   90.00
_cell.angle_gamma   90.00
#
_symmetry.space_group_name_H-M   'P 1'
#
loop_
_entity.id
_entity.type
_entity.pdbx_description
1 polymer ?
#
loop_
_entity_poly.entity_id
_entity_poly.type
_entity_poly.pdbx_seq_one_letter_code
_entity_poly.pdbx_strand_id
1 'polypeptide(L)'
;MQRFKSGDFEFDIPTSWAEVTLAQFMAIAQSDSDTSPYAIIAALCGMDEDDFKSQTLPFNASLFIVERLDFLKKEPALKPELPKTVTIDGVTHKLPHDLGAVATVGQMWDIDLVIRAREKAKQPVDSANLADQLLPVFLWPVLRTDPYVSRHHAAELLPIISAMPCLEALAVSAFFLRNFINPTNTGRISVVLLPLTRWKKWHERRRRAWKHLTCILPAFISRIFSGSTTPNQPVR
;
A
#
# COMPACT_ATOMS: atom_id res chain seq x y z
N MET A 1 7.45 14.28 -0.80
CA MET A 1 6.52 14.13 -1.93
C MET A 1 7.01 15.04 -3.03
N GLN A 2 6.93 14.61 -4.30
CA GLN A 2 7.32 15.44 -5.43
C GLN A 2 6.11 15.81 -6.25
N ARG A 3 5.89 17.12 -6.44
CA ARG A 3 4.83 17.66 -7.27
C ARG A 3 5.23 17.68 -8.74
N PHE A 4 4.33 17.22 -9.59
CA PHE A 4 4.41 17.32 -11.03
C PHE A 4 3.28 18.19 -11.54
N LYS A 5 3.59 19.07 -12.49
CA LYS A 5 2.62 19.93 -13.17
C LYS A 5 2.70 19.64 -14.66
N SER A 6 1.56 19.35 -15.26
CA SER A 6 1.43 19.18 -16.71
C SER A 6 0.17 19.87 -17.20
N GLY A 7 0.33 21.00 -17.89
CA GLY A 7 -0.80 21.87 -18.23
C GLY A 7 -1.52 22.34 -16.97
N ASP A 8 -2.83 22.11 -16.94
CA ASP A 8 -3.71 22.43 -15.80
C ASP A 8 -3.76 21.32 -14.73
N PHE A 9 -3.08 20.20 -14.98
CA PHE A 9 -3.09 19.05 -14.08
C PHE A 9 -1.88 19.08 -13.14
N GLU A 10 -2.14 18.98 -11.84
CA GLU A 10 -1.12 18.87 -10.79
C GLU A 10 -1.33 17.59 -10.00
N PHE A 11 -0.25 16.82 -9.80
CA PHE A 11 -0.29 15.59 -9.02
C PHE A 11 1.00 15.40 -8.23
N ASP A 12 0.88 14.71 -7.10
CA ASP A 12 1.97 14.45 -6.19
C ASP A 12 2.36 12.97 -6.25
N ILE A 13 3.66 12.68 -6.43
CA ILE A 13 4.20 11.32 -6.43
C ILE A 13 5.05 11.12 -5.17
N PRO A 14 4.84 10.02 -4.43
CA PRO A 14 5.70 9.68 -3.31
C PRO A 14 7.12 9.35 -3.79
N THR A 15 8.10 9.78 -3.01
CA THR A 15 9.54 9.57 -3.27
C THR A 15 10.16 8.51 -2.34
N SER A 16 9.39 8.05 -1.35
CA SER A 16 9.79 7.00 -0.41
C SER A 16 8.57 6.25 0.13
N TRP A 17 8.77 5.07 0.69
CA TRP A 17 7.70 4.29 1.34
C TRP A 17 7.03 5.02 2.51
N ALA A 18 7.71 5.97 3.15
CA ALA A 18 7.13 6.74 4.25
C ALA A 18 6.03 7.70 3.78
N GLU A 19 6.00 8.05 2.49
CA GLU A 19 5.03 8.97 1.90
C GLU A 19 3.84 8.24 1.26
N VAL A 20 3.94 6.93 1.04
CA VAL A 20 2.89 6.13 0.44
C VAL A 20 1.76 5.93 1.45
N THR A 21 0.52 6.19 1.07
CA THR A 21 -0.64 5.94 1.94
C THR A 21 -1.05 4.47 1.92
N LEU A 22 -1.83 4.04 2.91
CA LEU A 22 -2.35 2.68 2.95
C LEU A 22 -3.21 2.37 1.72
N ALA A 23 -4.08 3.29 1.29
CA ALA A 23 -4.88 3.15 0.07
C ALA A 23 -4.00 2.88 -1.16
N GLN A 24 -2.98 3.72 -1.35
CA GLN A 24 -2.03 3.57 -2.46
C GLN A 24 -1.31 2.22 -2.37
N PHE A 25 -0.83 1.84 -1.19
CA PHE A 25 -0.18 0.54 -0.98
C PHE A 25 -1.11 -0.62 -1.36
N MET A 26 -2.35 -0.62 -0.89
CA MET A 26 -3.35 -1.66 -1.13
C MET A 26 -3.73 -1.74 -2.61
N ALA A 27 -3.96 -0.60 -3.26
CA ALA A 27 -4.27 -0.53 -4.68
C ALA A 27 -3.16 -1.19 -5.52
N ILE A 28 -1.89 -0.88 -5.22
CA ILE A 28 -0.77 -1.52 -5.92
C ILE A 28 -0.67 -3.00 -5.52
N ALA A 29 -0.94 -3.37 -4.26
CA ALA A 29 -0.77 -4.74 -3.75
C ALA A 29 -1.79 -5.71 -4.34
N GLN A 30 -2.97 -5.22 -4.66
CA GLN A 30 -4.05 -5.96 -5.31
C GLN A 30 -3.88 -6.05 -6.83
N SER A 31 -3.03 -5.22 -7.43
CA SER A 31 -2.78 -5.30 -8.87
C SER A 31 -2.02 -6.59 -9.23
N ASP A 32 -2.48 -7.29 -10.26
CA ASP A 32 -1.92 -8.56 -10.73
C ASP A 32 -0.48 -8.45 -11.25
N SER A 33 0.19 -9.57 -11.47
CA SER A 33 1.58 -9.56 -11.97
C SER A 33 1.77 -8.92 -13.34
N ASP A 34 0.69 -8.84 -14.13
CA ASP A 34 0.68 -8.25 -15.48
C ASP A 34 0.20 -6.79 -15.47
N THR A 35 0.17 -6.17 -14.28
CA THR A 35 -0.28 -4.79 -14.12
C THR A 35 0.57 -3.83 -14.93
N SER A 36 -0.14 -3.02 -15.73
CA SER A 36 0.41 -1.91 -16.49
C SER A 36 1.19 -0.96 -15.56
N PRO A 37 2.36 -0.47 -15.98
CA PRO A 37 3.09 0.56 -15.23
C PRO A 37 2.26 1.80 -14.92
N TYR A 38 1.35 2.14 -15.83
CA TYR A 38 0.43 3.25 -15.68
C TYR A 38 -0.54 3.03 -14.52
N ALA A 39 -1.00 1.81 -14.28
CA ALA A 39 -1.83 1.49 -13.12
C ALA A 39 -1.07 1.66 -11.79
N ILE A 40 0.23 1.32 -11.75
CA ILE A 40 1.06 1.57 -10.55
C ILE A 40 1.19 3.07 -10.29
N ILE A 41 1.47 3.85 -11.34
CA ILE A 41 1.62 5.31 -11.22
C ILE A 41 0.28 5.94 -10.83
N ALA A 42 -0.82 5.57 -11.48
CA ALA A 42 -2.17 6.03 -11.17
C ALA A 42 -2.53 5.73 -9.71
N ALA A 43 -2.27 4.50 -9.24
CA ALA A 43 -2.48 4.11 -7.86
C ALA A 43 -1.66 4.97 -6.88
N LEU A 44 -0.41 5.30 -7.20
CA LEU A 44 0.44 6.19 -6.37
C LEU A 44 0.00 7.65 -6.40
N CYS A 45 -0.65 8.08 -7.47
CA CYS A 45 -1.24 9.42 -7.58
C CYS A 45 -2.64 9.48 -6.93
N GLY A 46 -3.22 8.35 -6.53
CA GLY A 46 -4.60 8.28 -6.03
C GLY A 46 -5.64 8.53 -7.11
N MET A 47 -5.34 8.14 -8.35
CA MET A 47 -6.20 8.31 -9.51
C MET A 47 -6.60 6.98 -10.13
N ASP A 48 -7.67 6.99 -10.92
CA ASP A 48 -7.99 5.89 -11.82
C ASP A 48 -6.97 5.80 -12.97
N GLU A 49 -6.77 4.59 -13.51
CA GLU A 49 -5.82 4.37 -14.60
C GLU A 49 -6.25 5.09 -15.89
N ASP A 50 -7.54 5.12 -16.20
CA ASP A 50 -8.06 5.74 -17.41
C ASP A 50 -7.99 7.28 -17.31
N ASP A 51 -8.28 7.82 -16.13
CA ASP A 51 -8.08 9.24 -15.82
C ASP A 51 -6.61 9.63 -16.00
N PHE A 52 -5.68 8.81 -15.51
CA PHE A 52 -4.24 9.05 -15.68
C PHE A 52 -3.81 8.99 -17.15
N LYS A 53 -4.29 8.01 -17.92
CA LYS A 53 -3.97 7.86 -19.35
C LYS A 53 -4.48 9.03 -20.20
N SER A 54 -5.59 9.64 -19.80
CA SER A 54 -6.14 10.81 -20.49
C SER A 54 -5.32 12.08 -20.28
N GLN A 55 -4.41 12.09 -19.29
CA GLN A 55 -3.58 13.25 -19.00
C GLN A 55 -2.50 13.43 -20.05
N THR A 56 -2.31 14.68 -20.48
CA THR A 56 -1.15 15.03 -21.31
C THR A 56 0.06 15.14 -20.38
N LEU A 57 1.14 14.41 -20.66
CA LEU A 57 2.39 14.52 -19.92
C LEU A 57 3.49 15.11 -20.82
N PRO A 58 4.46 15.87 -20.27
CA PRO A 58 5.63 16.28 -21.03
C PRO A 58 6.36 15.05 -21.58
N PHE A 59 6.95 15.17 -22.77
CA PHE A 59 7.57 14.06 -23.51
C PHE A 59 8.55 13.20 -22.68
N ASN A 60 9.21 13.78 -21.68
CA ASN A 60 10.17 13.10 -20.81
C ASN A 60 9.65 12.78 -19.39
N ALA A 61 8.42 13.13 -19.04
CA ALA A 61 7.92 12.96 -17.68
C ALA A 61 7.85 11.48 -17.27
N SER A 62 7.60 10.56 -18.20
CA SER A 62 7.61 9.13 -17.94
C SER A 62 8.96 8.62 -17.41
N LEU A 63 10.08 9.11 -17.96
CA LEU A 63 11.42 8.77 -17.47
C LEU A 63 11.64 9.31 -16.06
N PHE A 64 11.33 10.59 -15.83
CA PHE A 64 11.50 11.21 -14.51
C PHE A 64 10.65 10.53 -13.44
N ILE A 65 9.41 10.16 -13.76
CA ILE A 65 8.53 9.44 -12.84
C ILE A 65 9.16 8.11 -12.48
N VAL A 66 9.61 7.33 -13.46
CA VAL A 66 10.17 5.99 -13.24
C VAL A 66 11.45 6.02 -12.39
N GLU A 67 12.31 7.03 -12.57
CA GLU A 67 13.49 7.23 -11.70
C GLU A 67 13.11 7.49 -10.24
N ARG A 68 12.05 8.26 -10.00
CA ARG A 68 11.59 8.58 -8.63
C ARG A 68 10.93 7.40 -7.93
N LEU A 69 10.46 6.42 -8.69
CA LEU A 69 9.86 5.21 -8.17
C LEU A 69 10.87 4.10 -7.85
N ASP A 70 12.18 4.38 -7.88
CA ASP A 70 13.22 3.40 -7.56
C ASP A 70 13.07 2.80 -6.14
N PHE A 71 12.48 3.54 -5.20
CA PHE A 71 12.22 3.05 -3.85
C PHE A 71 11.28 1.84 -3.81
N LEU A 72 10.39 1.66 -4.80
CA LEU A 72 9.51 0.49 -4.92
C LEU A 72 10.29 -0.80 -5.19
N LYS A 73 11.54 -0.70 -5.66
CA LYS A 73 12.46 -1.83 -5.80
C LYS A 73 13.05 -2.28 -4.47
N LYS A 74 12.75 -1.61 -3.36
CA LYS A 74 13.15 -1.99 -1.99
C LYS A 74 11.90 -2.39 -1.20
N GLU A 75 12.04 -3.33 -0.28
CA GLU A 75 10.95 -3.68 0.63
C GLU A 75 10.66 -2.49 1.58
N PRO A 76 9.39 -2.21 1.90
CA PRO A 76 9.07 -1.22 2.92
C PRO A 76 9.70 -1.62 4.26
N ALA A 77 10.51 -0.74 4.84
CA ALA A 77 11.20 -0.99 6.10
C ALA A 77 10.23 -0.84 7.28
N LEU A 78 9.53 -1.92 7.61
CA LEU A 78 8.66 -1.95 8.78
C LEU A 78 9.48 -2.01 10.07
N LYS A 79 9.15 -1.15 11.03
CA LYS A 79 9.70 -1.25 12.38
C LYS A 79 9.07 -2.45 13.08
N PRO A 80 9.85 -3.27 13.82
CA PRO A 80 9.32 -4.43 14.53
C PRO A 80 8.47 -4.07 15.76
N GLU A 81 8.59 -2.83 16.23
CA GLU A 81 7.89 -2.31 17.40
C GLU A 81 6.57 -1.64 17.00
N LEU A 82 5.56 -1.79 17.86
CA LEU A 82 4.32 -1.03 17.72
C LEU A 82 4.63 0.47 17.84
N PRO A 83 4.19 1.30 16.87
CA PRO A 83 4.30 2.74 17.05
C PRO A 83 3.49 3.17 18.29
N LYS A 84 4.10 3.94 19.19
CA LYS A 84 3.42 4.47 20.40
C LYS A 84 2.23 5.36 20.04
N THR A 85 2.36 6.03 18.90
CA THR A 85 1.37 6.96 18.37
C THR A 85 1.25 6.80 16.86
N VAL A 86 0.07 7.09 16.33
CA VAL A 86 -0.19 7.18 14.90
C VAL A 86 -0.82 8.52 14.56
N THR A 87 -0.54 9.03 13.37
CA THR A 87 -1.16 10.27 12.89
C THR A 87 -2.29 9.92 11.94
N ILE A 88 -3.51 10.35 12.26
CA ILE A 88 -4.72 10.09 11.49
C ILE A 88 -5.43 11.43 11.31
N ASP A 89 -5.65 11.85 10.07
CA ASP A 89 -6.24 13.16 9.74
C ASP A 89 -5.54 14.36 10.43
N GLY A 90 -4.20 14.32 10.48
CA GLY A 90 -3.39 15.34 11.15
C GLY A 90 -3.41 15.30 12.68
N VAL A 91 -4.22 14.43 13.29
CA VAL A 91 -4.31 14.26 14.74
C VAL A 91 -3.46 13.08 15.19
N THR A 92 -2.66 13.30 16.24
CA THR A 92 -1.83 12.22 16.83
C THR A 92 -2.63 11.45 17.87
N HIS A 93 -2.85 10.17 17.61
CA HIS A 93 -3.54 9.24 18.52
C HIS A 93 -2.53 8.33 19.22
N LYS A 94 -2.75 8.06 20.50
CA LYS A 94 -1.98 7.05 21.25
C LYS A 94 -2.55 5.68 20.98
N LEU A 95 -1.68 4.70 20.68
CA LEU A 95 -2.12 3.32 20.52
C LEU A 95 -2.07 2.57 21.85
N PRO A 96 -3.05 1.70 22.12
CA PRO A 96 -3.03 0.88 23.31
C PRO A 96 -1.87 -0.14 23.23
N HIS A 97 -1.07 -0.20 24.30
CA HIS A 97 -0.01 -1.20 24.44
C HIS A 97 -0.52 -2.54 24.97
N ASP A 98 -1.75 -2.60 25.49
CA ASP A 98 -2.37 -3.82 25.99
C ASP A 98 -3.72 -4.02 25.28
N LEU A 99 -3.77 -5.00 24.39
CA LEU A 99 -5.00 -5.32 23.67
C LEU A 99 -6.03 -5.99 24.57
N GLY A 100 -5.58 -6.75 25.57
CA GLY A 100 -6.48 -7.42 26.52
C GLY A 100 -7.27 -6.42 27.38
N ALA A 101 -6.75 -5.21 27.56
CA ALA A 101 -7.40 -4.14 28.31
C ALA A 101 -8.39 -3.29 27.50
N VAL A 102 -8.26 -3.28 26.16
CA VAL A 102 -8.98 -2.31 25.31
C VAL A 102 -9.85 -2.98 24.25
N ALA A 103 -9.48 -4.16 23.76
CA ALA A 103 -10.26 -4.88 22.76
C ALA A 103 -11.48 -5.54 23.39
N THR A 104 -12.66 -5.24 22.83
CA THR A 104 -13.92 -5.87 23.20
C THR A 104 -14.02 -7.28 22.61
N VAL A 105 -14.85 -8.13 23.23
CA VAL A 105 -15.16 -9.48 22.71
C VAL A 105 -15.69 -9.41 21.28
N GLY A 106 -16.52 -8.41 20.95
CA GLY A 106 -17.07 -8.21 19.61
C GLY A 106 -16.00 -7.96 18.56
N GLN A 107 -15.01 -7.12 18.87
CA GLN A 107 -13.87 -6.87 17.97
C GLN A 107 -13.08 -8.15 17.72
N MET A 108 -12.75 -8.89 18.79
CA MET A 108 -11.98 -10.13 18.69
C MET A 108 -12.73 -11.20 17.88
N TRP A 109 -14.04 -11.31 18.08
CA TRP A 109 -14.90 -12.26 17.36
C TRP A 109 -14.97 -11.93 15.86
N ASP A 110 -15.17 -10.66 15.50
CA ASP A 110 -15.24 -10.26 14.09
C ASP A 110 -13.92 -10.49 13.36
N ILE A 111 -12.78 -10.30 14.04
CA ILE A 111 -11.47 -10.61 13.47
C ILE A 111 -11.24 -12.12 13.32
N ASP A 112 -11.67 -12.93 14.29
CA ASP A 112 -11.63 -14.40 14.17
C ASP A 112 -12.39 -14.88 12.95
N LEU A 113 -13.58 -14.33 12.71
CA LEU A 113 -14.39 -14.65 11.52
C LEU A 113 -13.66 -14.29 10.21
N VAL A 114 -13.00 -13.12 10.15
CA VAL A 114 -12.19 -12.71 8.98
C VAL A 114 -11.07 -13.70 8.71
N ILE A 115 -10.31 -14.05 9.75
CA ILE A 115 -9.15 -14.92 9.63
C ILE A 115 -9.57 -16.33 9.20
N ARG A 116 -10.57 -16.92 9.88
CA ARG A 116 -11.11 -18.24 9.52
C ARG A 116 -11.67 -18.29 8.11
N ALA A 117 -12.34 -17.22 7.65
CA ALA A 117 -12.85 -17.14 6.29
C ALA A 117 -11.71 -17.22 5.26
N ARG A 118 -10.59 -16.53 5.52
CA ARG A 118 -9.40 -16.59 4.65
C ARG A 118 -8.70 -17.94 4.70
N GLU A 119 -8.54 -18.53 5.88
CA GLU A 119 -7.97 -19.88 6.03
C GLU A 119 -8.80 -20.92 5.27
N LYS A 120 -10.13 -20.86 5.38
CA LYS A 120 -11.05 -21.73 4.63
C LYS A 120 -10.91 -21.53 3.12
N ALA A 121 -10.70 -20.30 2.67
CA ALA A 121 -10.44 -19.96 1.27
C ALA A 121 -8.99 -20.25 0.82
N LYS A 122 -8.13 -20.78 1.70
CA LYS A 122 -6.68 -20.97 1.49
C LYS A 122 -5.96 -19.69 1.05
N GLN A 123 -6.48 -18.54 1.46
CA GLN A 123 -5.88 -17.23 1.24
C GLN A 123 -4.81 -16.96 2.31
N PRO A 124 -3.75 -16.21 1.98
CA PRO A 124 -2.73 -15.87 2.96
C PRO A 124 -3.32 -14.95 4.06
N VAL A 125 -3.02 -15.31 5.30
CA VAL A 125 -3.27 -14.48 6.49
C VAL A 125 -1.99 -13.68 6.74
N ASP A 126 -1.94 -12.46 6.22
CA ASP A 126 -0.82 -11.53 6.43
C ASP A 126 -1.33 -10.11 6.67
N SER A 127 -0.50 -9.33 7.36
CA SER A 127 -0.85 -7.98 7.82
C SER A 127 -1.10 -7.00 6.69
N ALA A 128 -0.47 -7.19 5.53
CA ALA A 128 -0.68 -6.35 4.36
C ALA A 128 -2.06 -6.60 3.76
N ASN A 129 -2.42 -7.86 3.52
CA ASN A 129 -3.70 -8.23 2.91
C ASN A 129 -4.90 -8.05 3.84
N LEU A 130 -4.68 -7.99 5.14
CA LEU A 130 -5.72 -7.84 6.17
C LEU A 130 -5.83 -6.42 6.73
N ALA A 131 -4.95 -5.48 6.37
CA ALA A 131 -4.91 -4.15 6.98
C ALA A 131 -6.25 -3.41 6.87
N ASP A 132 -6.90 -3.49 5.71
CA ASP A 132 -8.21 -2.89 5.42
C ASP A 132 -9.37 -3.44 6.28
N GLN A 133 -9.24 -4.66 6.78
CA GLN A 133 -10.25 -5.34 7.60
C GLN A 133 -9.92 -5.30 9.09
N LEU A 134 -8.64 -5.33 9.46
CA LEU A 134 -8.20 -5.33 10.86
C LEU A 134 -8.22 -3.92 11.45
N LEU A 135 -7.64 -2.95 10.74
CA LEU A 135 -7.41 -1.61 11.29
C LEU A 135 -8.70 -0.89 11.68
N PRO A 136 -9.79 -0.90 10.88
CA PRO A 136 -11.01 -0.20 11.27
C PRO A 136 -11.63 -0.77 12.55
N VAL A 137 -11.54 -2.08 12.74
CA VAL A 137 -12.04 -2.76 13.94
C VAL A 137 -11.20 -2.38 15.16
N PHE A 138 -9.88 -2.47 15.08
CA PHE A 138 -9.01 -2.22 16.24
C PHE A 138 -8.78 -0.75 16.56
N LEU A 139 -8.85 0.14 15.57
CA LEU A 139 -8.72 1.59 15.76
C LEU A 139 -10.06 2.25 16.13
N TRP A 140 -11.18 1.50 16.12
CA TRP A 140 -12.48 1.99 16.55
C TRP A 140 -12.42 2.75 17.90
N PRO A 141 -12.00 2.14 19.03
CA PRO A 141 -11.97 2.82 20.33
C PRO A 141 -10.95 3.98 20.41
N VAL A 142 -10.08 4.11 19.40
CA VAL A 142 -9.08 5.19 19.32
C VAL A 142 -9.63 6.40 18.56
N LEU A 143 -10.48 6.15 17.56
CA LEU A 143 -11.03 7.16 16.65
C LEU A 143 -12.45 7.58 17.01
N ARG A 144 -13.16 6.76 17.78
CA ARG A 144 -14.58 6.90 18.10
C ARG A 144 -14.78 6.78 19.61
N THR A 145 -15.76 7.53 20.11
CA THR A 145 -16.15 7.52 21.54
C THR A 145 -17.31 6.56 21.82
N ASP A 146 -18.08 6.22 20.79
CA ASP A 146 -19.18 5.28 20.86
C ASP A 146 -18.69 3.82 20.86
N PRO A 147 -19.45 2.90 21.48
CA PRO A 147 -19.06 1.51 21.59
C PRO A 147 -18.99 0.84 20.21
N TYR A 148 -18.08 -0.11 20.07
CA TYR A 148 -17.99 -0.95 18.89
C TYR A 148 -19.29 -1.77 18.71
N VAL A 149 -19.91 -1.67 17.53
CA VAL A 149 -21.15 -2.39 17.21
C VAL A 149 -20.88 -3.61 16.34
N SER A 150 -20.23 -3.40 15.19
CA SER A 150 -19.93 -4.47 14.23
C SER A 150 -18.84 -4.05 13.25
N ARG A 151 -18.24 -5.03 12.58
CA ARG A 151 -17.26 -4.79 11.51
C ARG A 151 -17.80 -3.95 10.36
N HIS A 152 -19.10 -4.09 10.04
CA HIS A 152 -19.73 -3.31 8.97
C HIS A 152 -19.78 -1.81 9.32
N HIS A 153 -20.05 -1.48 10.57
CA HIS A 153 -20.01 -0.09 11.04
C HIS A 153 -18.57 0.42 11.11
N ALA A 154 -17.63 -0.43 11.53
CA ALA A 154 -16.21 -0.07 11.54
C ALA A 154 -15.65 0.28 10.15
N ALA A 155 -16.21 -0.28 9.07
CA ALA A 155 -15.80 0.02 7.70
C ALA A 155 -15.97 1.51 7.32
N GLU A 156 -16.80 2.27 8.03
CA GLU A 156 -16.93 3.72 7.86
C GLU A 156 -15.63 4.47 8.15
N LEU A 157 -14.72 3.91 8.98
CA LEU A 157 -13.41 4.47 9.26
C LEU A 157 -12.37 4.18 8.17
N LEU A 158 -12.69 3.32 7.19
CA LEU A 158 -11.74 2.89 6.18
C LEU A 158 -11.18 4.05 5.34
N PRO A 159 -11.96 5.06 4.88
CA PRO A 159 -11.40 6.19 4.12
C PRO A 159 -10.35 6.95 4.92
N ILE A 160 -10.60 7.17 6.22
CA ILE A 160 -9.71 7.88 7.13
C ILE A 160 -8.43 7.07 7.36
N ILE A 161 -8.56 5.78 7.65
CA ILE A 161 -7.44 4.87 7.88
C ILE A 161 -6.61 4.66 6.61
N SER A 162 -7.26 4.66 5.45
CA SER A 162 -6.59 4.46 4.16
C SER A 162 -5.70 5.63 3.77
N ALA A 163 -5.94 6.83 4.31
CA ALA A 163 -5.08 7.99 4.13
C ALA A 163 -3.80 7.95 4.99
N MET A 164 -3.71 7.04 5.97
CA MET A 164 -2.53 6.93 6.84
C MET A 164 -1.27 6.52 6.07
N PRO A 165 -0.06 6.92 6.52
CA PRO A 165 1.19 6.39 5.98
C PRO A 165 1.22 4.86 6.07
N CYS A 166 1.54 4.19 4.96
CA CYS A 166 1.43 2.74 4.85
C CYS A 166 2.38 2.03 5.82
N LEU A 167 3.56 2.58 6.09
CA LEU A 167 4.50 2.00 7.05
C LEU A 167 3.93 1.96 8.48
N GLU A 168 3.21 3.01 8.89
CA GLU A 168 2.55 3.06 10.18
C GLU A 168 1.37 2.08 10.21
N ALA A 169 0.48 2.17 9.23
CA ALA A 169 -0.70 1.31 9.13
C ALA A 169 -0.32 -0.19 9.11
N LEU A 170 0.71 -0.56 8.34
CA LEU A 170 1.18 -1.95 8.24
C LEU A 170 1.86 -2.42 9.53
N ALA A 171 2.62 -1.56 10.21
CA ALA A 171 3.21 -1.89 11.51
C ALA A 171 2.13 -2.14 12.57
N VAL A 172 1.09 -1.32 12.57
CA VAL A 172 -0.08 -1.46 13.46
C VAL A 172 -0.86 -2.73 13.13
N SER A 173 -1.16 -2.98 11.86
CA SER A 173 -1.83 -4.20 11.40
C SER A 173 -1.04 -5.46 11.78
N ALA A 174 0.28 -5.44 11.56
CA ALA A 174 1.16 -6.54 11.93
C ALA A 174 1.18 -6.79 13.44
N PHE A 175 1.19 -5.72 14.24
CA PHE A 175 1.10 -5.83 15.69
C PHE A 175 -0.21 -6.49 16.14
N PHE A 176 -1.36 -6.00 15.65
CA PHE A 176 -2.66 -6.57 16.04
C PHE A 176 -2.77 -8.03 15.62
N LEU A 177 -2.42 -8.36 14.38
CA LEU A 177 -2.47 -9.73 13.87
C LEU A 177 -1.57 -10.68 14.67
N ARG A 178 -0.36 -10.23 15.04
CA ARG A 178 0.57 -11.04 15.84
C ARG A 178 0.03 -11.36 17.23
N ASN A 179 -0.53 -10.36 17.92
CA ASN A 179 -1.09 -10.57 19.26
C ASN A 179 -2.37 -11.39 19.21
N PHE A 180 -3.14 -11.30 18.11
CA PHE A 180 -4.30 -12.14 17.88
C PHE A 180 -3.91 -13.62 17.68
N ILE A 181 -2.91 -13.90 16.84
CA ILE A 181 -2.46 -15.27 16.52
C ILE A 181 -1.73 -15.93 17.70
N ASN A 182 -0.95 -15.17 18.46
CA ASN A 182 -0.21 -15.65 19.62
C ASN A 182 -0.73 -14.99 20.90
N PRO A 183 -1.96 -15.32 21.34
CA PRO A 183 -2.53 -14.72 22.53
C PRO A 183 -1.70 -15.16 23.75
N THR A 184 -1.33 -14.20 24.58
CA THR A 184 -0.79 -14.50 25.91
C THR A 184 -1.95 -14.58 26.90
N ASN A 185 -1.87 -15.49 27.88
CA ASN A 185 -2.90 -15.63 28.93
C ASN A 185 -3.14 -14.35 29.76
N THR A 186 -2.25 -13.35 29.64
CA THR A 186 -2.34 -12.06 30.34
C THR A 186 -2.73 -10.90 29.42
N GLY A 187 -2.88 -11.11 28.11
CA GLY A 187 -3.05 -10.03 27.12
C GLY A 187 -1.79 -9.20 26.86
N ARG A 188 -0.72 -9.41 27.63
CA ARG A 188 0.56 -8.70 27.48
C ARG A 188 1.29 -9.09 26.19
N ILE A 189 1.84 -8.09 25.52
CA ILE A 189 2.57 -8.25 24.26
C ILE A 189 3.71 -9.26 24.42
N SER A 190 3.71 -10.33 23.61
CA SER A 190 4.92 -11.13 23.39
C SER A 190 5.66 -10.61 22.16
N VAL A 191 6.89 -10.13 22.36
CA VAL A 191 7.75 -9.69 21.26
C VAL A 191 8.44 -10.91 20.62
N VAL A 192 7.68 -11.81 20.01
CA VAL A 192 8.23 -12.90 19.18
C VAL A 192 8.52 -12.39 17.77
N LEU A 193 9.76 -12.02 17.45
CA LEU A 193 10.14 -11.55 16.11
C LEU A 193 9.71 -12.57 15.05
N LEU A 194 8.62 -12.30 14.33
CA LEU A 194 8.24 -13.12 13.17
C LEU A 194 9.11 -12.69 11.99
N PRO A 195 9.75 -13.63 11.30
CA PRO A 195 10.54 -13.29 10.13
C PRO A 195 9.58 -12.76 9.04
N LEU A 196 9.89 -11.61 8.44
CA LEU A 196 9.19 -11.01 7.28
C LEU A 196 9.32 -11.87 6.00
N THR A 197 9.53 -13.18 6.12
CA THR A 197 9.94 -14.11 5.07
C THR A 197 8.99 -14.20 3.88
N ARG A 198 7.72 -13.80 4.03
CA ARG A 198 6.72 -13.82 2.95
C ARG A 198 6.71 -12.57 2.07
N TRP A 199 7.33 -11.47 2.50
CA TRP A 199 7.45 -10.25 1.71
C TRP A 199 8.38 -10.44 0.52
N LYS A 200 9.39 -11.30 0.66
CA LYS A 200 10.30 -11.68 -0.42
C LYS A 200 9.58 -12.13 -1.69
N LYS A 201 8.53 -12.96 -1.58
CA LYS A 201 7.78 -13.44 -2.76
C LYS A 201 6.94 -12.35 -3.42
N TRP A 202 6.36 -11.44 -2.64
CA TRP A 202 5.63 -10.29 -3.18
C TRP A 202 6.60 -9.32 -3.87
N HIS A 203 7.74 -9.05 -3.22
CA HIS A 203 8.81 -8.22 -3.74
C HIS A 203 9.45 -8.82 -5.01
N GLU A 204 9.71 -10.12 -5.05
CA GLU A 204 10.23 -10.84 -6.21
C GLU A 204 9.26 -10.86 -7.39
N ARG A 205 7.95 -10.98 -7.13
CA ARG A 205 6.92 -10.84 -8.18
C ARG A 205 6.93 -9.43 -8.77
N ARG A 206 7.01 -8.40 -7.92
CA ARG A 206 7.08 -7.02 -8.38
C ARG A 206 8.38 -6.66 -9.07
N ARG A 207 9.51 -7.12 -8.56
CA ARG A 207 10.82 -6.92 -9.20
C ARG A 207 10.82 -7.49 -10.62
N ARG A 208 10.07 -8.58 -10.88
CA ARG A 208 9.86 -9.11 -12.24
C ARG A 208 9.03 -8.16 -13.10
N ALA A 209 7.88 -7.68 -12.64
CA ALA A 209 7.07 -6.68 -13.35
C ALA A 209 7.88 -5.40 -13.66
N TRP A 210 8.68 -4.93 -12.70
CA TRP A 210 9.55 -3.76 -12.84
C TRP A 210 10.72 -3.95 -13.82
N LYS A 211 11.26 -5.17 -13.97
CA LYS A 211 12.27 -5.45 -14.98
C LYS A 211 11.72 -5.25 -16.39
N HIS A 212 10.46 -5.66 -16.65
CA HIS A 212 9.80 -5.40 -17.93
C HIS A 212 9.71 -3.90 -18.21
N LEU A 213 9.38 -3.09 -17.21
CA LEU A 213 9.36 -1.64 -17.29
C LEU A 213 10.67 -1.01 -17.73
N THR A 214 11.76 -1.37 -17.04
CA THR A 214 13.10 -0.84 -17.34
C THR A 214 13.66 -1.35 -18.67
N CYS A 215 13.15 -2.45 -19.21
CA CYS A 215 13.53 -2.95 -20.53
C CYS A 215 12.68 -2.36 -21.66
N ILE A 216 11.38 -2.12 -21.43
CA ILE A 216 10.45 -1.62 -22.45
C ILE A 216 10.61 -0.11 -22.67
N LEU A 217 10.79 0.69 -21.60
CA LEU A 217 10.88 2.15 -21.75
C LEU A 217 12.07 2.62 -22.59
N PRO A 218 13.31 2.11 -22.42
CA PRO A 218 14.43 2.46 -23.29
C PRO A 218 14.26 1.93 -24.72
N ALA A 219 13.60 0.77 -24.88
CA ALA A 219 13.36 0.15 -26.18
C ALA A 219 12.27 0.88 -26.99
N PHE A 220 11.25 1.42 -26.32
CA PHE A 220 10.19 2.21 -26.94
C PHE A 220 10.71 3.58 -27.37
N ILE A 221 11.53 4.21 -26.52
CA ILE A 221 12.21 5.46 -26.83
C ILE A 221 13.18 5.27 -28.02
N SER A 222 14.02 4.23 -28.00
CA SER A 222 14.93 3.95 -29.13
C SER A 222 14.21 3.59 -30.44
N ARG A 223 13.00 3.01 -30.41
CA ARG A 223 12.16 2.82 -31.61
C ARG A 223 11.56 4.12 -32.15
N ILE A 224 11.15 5.05 -31.29
CA ILE A 224 10.70 6.39 -31.71
C ILE A 224 11.87 7.17 -32.34
N PHE A 225 13.09 7.03 -31.81
CA PHE A 225 14.28 7.67 -32.36
C PHE A 225 14.85 6.98 -33.62
N SER A 226 14.61 5.68 -33.81
CA SER A 226 15.05 4.95 -35.02
C SER A 226 14.10 5.08 -36.22
N GLY A 227 12.93 5.70 -36.03
CA GLY A 227 11.86 5.75 -37.01
C GLY A 227 11.68 7.09 -37.72
N SER A 228 12.74 7.74 -38.23
CA SER A 228 12.58 8.83 -39.22
C SER A 228 13.88 9.18 -39.96
N THR A 229 14.43 8.22 -40.71
CA THR A 229 15.28 8.55 -41.86
C THR A 229 14.98 7.56 -42.97
N THR A 230 13.82 7.72 -43.61
CA THR A 230 13.65 7.24 -44.98
C THR A 230 14.56 8.09 -45.86
N PRO A 231 15.61 7.52 -46.49
CA PRO A 231 16.38 8.26 -47.47
C PRO A 231 15.46 8.56 -48.65
N ASN A 232 15.31 9.85 -48.97
CA ASN A 232 14.70 10.31 -50.22
C ASN A 232 15.31 9.52 -51.38
N GLN A 233 14.54 8.63 -52.00
CA GLN A 233 14.93 8.06 -53.27
C GLN A 233 14.85 9.17 -54.33
N PRO A 234 15.91 9.44 -55.11
CA PRO A 234 15.82 10.35 -56.23
C PRO A 234 14.92 9.73 -57.30
N VAL A 235 13.83 10.42 -57.61
CA VAL A 235 12.99 10.14 -58.77
C VAL A 235 13.86 10.35 -60.02
N ARG A 236 13.96 9.31 -60.85
CA ARG A 236 14.50 9.38 -62.21
C ARG A 236 13.37 9.28 -63.21
#